data_AF-W7WCA1-F1
#
_entry.id   AF-W7WCA1-F1
#
_cell.length_a   1.000
_cell.length_b   1.000
_cell.length_c   1.000
_cell.angle_alpha   90.00
_cell.angle_beta   90.00
_cell.angle_gamma   90.00
#
_symmetry.space_group_name_H-M   'P 1'
#
loop_
_entity.id
_entity.type
_entity.pdbx_description
1 polymer ?
#
loop_
_entity_poly.entity_id
_entity_poly.type
_entity_poly.pdbx_seq_one_letter_code
_entity_poly.pdbx_strand_id
1 'polypeptide(L)'
;MNRVVRVGRWLVRQGRRADLVLTLALLLLVAAVALPPFMLQRATFHYLVAFDITQSMNVEDVERDGAPLSRLAYARSAMRDALREMPCGSKIGWAVFADYRVMPLLLPVEVCSHYEELLASLDRIDGRMRWANASNIGKGMSWTIRTARAIDPNTRVVFFTDGRSRRRCATAPSCRRSRTSRPARWAAG
;
A
#
# COMPACT_ATOMS: atom_id res chain seq x y z
N MET A 1 67.47 -30.19 -18.62
CA MET A 1 67.24 -29.07 -17.67
C MET A 1 66.12 -28.06 -18.03
N ASN A 2 65.49 -28.06 -19.22
CA ASN A 2 64.57 -26.96 -19.62
C ASN A 2 63.09 -27.07 -19.16
N ARG A 3 62.65 -28.20 -18.57
CA ARG A 3 61.25 -28.40 -18.13
C ARG A 3 60.97 -27.87 -16.72
N VAL A 4 61.90 -28.08 -15.78
CA VAL A 4 61.73 -27.70 -14.36
C VAL A 4 61.69 -26.17 -14.19
N VAL A 5 62.55 -25.44 -14.91
CA VAL A 5 62.55 -23.96 -14.93
C VAL A 5 61.25 -23.39 -15.50
N ARG A 6 60.62 -24.12 -16.44
CA ARG A 6 59.38 -23.69 -17.10
C ARG A 6 58.16 -23.85 -16.18
N VAL A 7 58.12 -24.91 -15.37
CA VAL A 7 57.07 -25.16 -14.36
C VAL A 7 57.19 -24.18 -13.19
N GLY A 8 58.40 -23.89 -12.71
CA GLY A 8 58.63 -22.88 -11.67
C GLY A 8 58.19 -21.47 -12.08
N ARG A 9 58.45 -21.06 -13.33
CA ARG A 9 57.91 -19.78 -13.87
C ARG A 9 56.40 -19.76 -13.99
N TRP A 10 55.76 -20.91 -14.26
CA TRP A 10 54.30 -21.00 -14.38
C TRP A 10 53.62 -20.83 -13.02
N LEU A 11 54.11 -21.53 -11.99
CA LEU A 11 53.60 -21.43 -10.61
C LEU A 11 53.79 -20.03 -10.02
N VAL A 12 54.94 -19.39 -10.23
CA VAL A 12 55.19 -18.01 -9.76
C VAL A 12 54.32 -16.98 -10.49
N ARG A 13 54.09 -17.16 -11.79
CA ARG A 13 53.16 -16.30 -12.57
C ARG A 13 51.70 -16.50 -12.15
N GLN A 14 51.33 -17.70 -11.74
CA GLN A 14 49.99 -18.03 -11.27
C GLN A 14 49.73 -17.45 -9.87
N GLY A 15 50.69 -17.54 -8.95
CA GLY A 15 50.64 -16.87 -7.64
C GLY A 15 50.53 -15.35 -7.76
N ARG A 16 51.38 -14.72 -8.57
CA ARG A 16 51.33 -13.26 -8.80
C ARG A 16 49.99 -12.79 -9.39
N ARG A 17 49.33 -13.60 -10.22
CA ARG A 17 48.00 -13.26 -10.76
C ARG A 17 46.92 -13.38 -9.68
N ALA A 18 46.98 -14.40 -8.83
CA ALA A 18 46.07 -14.55 -7.71
C ALA A 18 46.22 -13.39 -6.71
N ASP A 19 47.45 -13.00 -6.38
CA ASP A 19 47.73 -11.85 -5.51
C ASP A 19 47.23 -10.54 -6.12
N LEU A 20 47.41 -10.33 -7.43
CA LEU A 20 46.86 -9.16 -8.14
C LEU A 20 45.33 -9.13 -8.12
N VAL A 21 44.67 -10.28 -8.27
CA VAL A 21 43.21 -10.36 -8.20
C VAL A 21 42.72 -10.09 -6.77
N LEU A 22 43.40 -10.61 -5.76
CA LEU A 22 43.06 -10.40 -4.35
C LEU A 22 43.28 -8.96 -3.91
N THR A 23 44.40 -8.35 -4.32
CA THR A 23 44.68 -6.93 -4.06
C THR A 23 43.67 -6.02 -4.76
N LEU A 24 43.30 -6.33 -6.01
CA LEU A 24 42.26 -5.60 -6.73
C LEU A 24 40.88 -5.75 -6.06
N ALA A 25 40.52 -6.97 -5.63
CA ALA A 25 39.27 -7.22 -4.93
C ALA A 25 39.20 -6.47 -3.59
N LEU A 26 40.31 -6.43 -2.84
CA LEU A 26 40.40 -5.67 -1.59
C LEU A 26 40.28 -4.16 -1.85
N LEU A 27 40.94 -3.64 -2.89
CA LEU A 27 40.84 -2.24 -3.28
C LEU A 27 39.41 -1.86 -3.69
N LEU A 28 38.72 -2.71 -4.46
CA LEU A 28 37.33 -2.49 -4.84
C LEU A 28 36.39 -2.53 -3.63
N LEU A 29 36.64 -3.42 -2.66
CA LEU A 29 35.86 -3.49 -1.42
C LEU A 29 36.06 -2.23 -0.56
N VAL A 30 37.31 -1.78 -0.38
CA VAL A 30 37.62 -0.55 0.35
C VAL A 30 36.97 0.65 -0.34
N ALA A 31 37.02 0.72 -1.67
CA ALA A 31 36.34 1.77 -2.43
C ALA A 31 34.82 1.74 -2.21
N ALA A 32 34.19 0.56 -2.22
CA ALA A 32 32.75 0.42 -2.01
C ALA A 32 32.29 0.88 -0.61
N VAL A 33 33.09 0.65 0.43
CA VAL A 33 32.80 1.10 1.81
C VAL A 33 33.09 2.60 1.99
N ALA A 34 34.10 3.13 1.29
CA ALA A 34 34.50 4.54 1.40
C ALA A 34 33.61 5.49 0.56
N LEU A 35 32.94 4.99 -0.48
CA LEU A 35 32.02 5.77 -1.29
C LEU A 35 30.78 6.16 -0.44
N PRO A 36 30.37 7.45 -0.46
CA PRO A 36 29.16 7.86 0.25
C PRO A 36 27.94 7.14 -0.31
N PRO A 37 26.90 6.88 0.51
CA PRO A 37 25.70 6.22 0.04
C PRO A 37 25.10 7.00 -1.13
N PHE A 38 25.01 6.37 -2.29
CA PHE A 38 24.42 6.96 -3.47
C PHE A 38 22.90 7.09 -3.25
N MET A 39 22.43 8.32 -3.07
CA MET A 39 21.00 8.61 -2.88
C MET A 39 20.27 8.44 -4.22
N LEU A 40 19.77 7.23 -4.50
CA LEU A 40 18.82 7.03 -5.60
C LEU A 40 17.56 7.84 -5.30
N GLN A 41 17.30 8.85 -6.13
CA GLN A 41 16.03 9.56 -6.15
C GLN A 41 14.94 8.57 -6.55
N ARG A 42 14.16 8.12 -5.57
CA ARG A 42 13.01 7.24 -5.78
C ARG A 42 11.75 8.02 -5.45
N ALA A 43 10.71 7.88 -6.26
CA ALA A 43 9.41 8.45 -5.95
C ALA A 43 8.89 7.79 -4.67
N THR A 44 8.86 8.55 -3.57
CA THR A 44 8.27 8.12 -2.30
C THR A 44 6.82 8.57 -2.23
N PHE A 45 5.98 7.75 -1.60
CA PHE A 45 4.56 8.03 -1.49
C PHE A 45 4.14 8.16 -0.03
N HIS A 46 3.13 8.98 0.24
CA HIS A 46 2.54 9.17 1.56
C HIS A 46 1.07 8.75 1.46
N TYR A 47 0.70 7.68 2.15
CA TYR A 47 -0.66 7.12 2.08
C TYR A 47 -1.31 7.00 3.45
N LEU A 48 -2.60 7.34 3.50
CA LEU A 48 -3.51 6.92 4.57
C LEU A 48 -4.52 5.95 3.97
N VAL A 49 -4.45 4.69 4.39
CA VAL A 49 -5.32 3.62 3.88
C VAL A 49 -6.46 3.40 4.86
N ALA A 50 -7.68 3.65 4.40
CA ALA A 50 -8.90 3.46 5.18
C ALA A 50 -9.63 2.17 4.77
N PHE A 51 -9.87 1.30 5.75
CA PHE A 51 -10.63 0.06 5.58
C PHE A 51 -12.08 0.24 6.01
N ASP A 52 -13.02 -0.06 5.12
CA ASP A 52 -14.43 -0.19 5.46
C ASP A 52 -14.64 -1.45 6.31
N ILE A 53 -15.03 -1.27 7.57
CA ILE A 53 -15.26 -2.34 8.55
C ILE A 53 -16.75 -2.62 8.75
N THR A 54 -17.61 -2.25 7.80
CA THR A 54 -19.05 -2.48 7.86
C THR A 54 -19.42 -3.96 7.67
N GLN A 55 -20.65 -4.33 8.05
CA GLN A 55 -21.11 -5.72 7.95
C GLN A 55 -21.06 -6.29 6.52
N SER A 56 -21.24 -5.45 5.50
CA SER A 56 -21.19 -5.93 4.11
C SER A 56 -19.76 -6.27 3.65
N MET A 57 -18.74 -5.77 4.36
CA MET A 57 -17.34 -6.14 4.14
C MET A 57 -16.95 -7.44 4.86
N ASN A 58 -17.76 -7.92 5.81
CA ASN A 58 -17.52 -9.17 6.53
C ASN A 58 -18.21 -10.39 5.90
N VAL A 59 -18.73 -10.25 4.67
CA VAL A 59 -19.32 -11.36 3.90
C VAL A 59 -18.21 -12.13 3.22
N GLU A 60 -18.21 -13.46 3.37
CA GLU A 60 -17.27 -14.40 2.76
C GLU A 60 -17.71 -14.79 1.35
N ASP A 61 -17.65 -13.83 0.42
CA ASP A 61 -18.05 -14.02 -0.99
C ASP A 61 -16.92 -13.71 -1.98
N VAL A 62 -15.69 -13.62 -1.49
CA VAL A 62 -14.49 -13.49 -2.32
C VAL A 62 -13.64 -14.75 -2.13
N GLU A 63 -13.01 -15.21 -3.19
CA GLU A 63 -12.11 -16.37 -3.13
C GLU A 63 -10.67 -15.93 -3.42
N ARG A 64 -9.71 -16.50 -2.67
CA ARG A 64 -8.28 -16.37 -2.93
C ARG A 64 -7.64 -17.73 -2.67
N ASP A 65 -6.88 -18.24 -3.65
CA ASP A 65 -6.19 -19.53 -3.56
C ASP A 65 -7.12 -20.70 -3.19
N GLY A 66 -8.36 -20.67 -3.68
CA GLY A 66 -9.36 -21.73 -3.42
C GLY A 66 -10.05 -21.66 -2.06
N ALA A 67 -9.75 -20.66 -1.22
CA ALA A 67 -10.38 -20.46 0.08
C ALA A 67 -11.35 -19.25 0.06
N PRO A 68 -12.57 -19.39 0.62
CA PRO A 68 -13.47 -18.26 0.80
C PRO A 68 -12.91 -17.31 1.86
N LEU A 69 -12.98 -16.02 1.57
CA LEU A 69 -12.49 -14.93 2.40
C LEU A 69 -13.53 -13.82 2.47
N SER A 70 -13.57 -13.13 3.61
CA SER A 70 -14.34 -11.90 3.68
C SER A 70 -13.74 -10.82 2.77
N ARG A 71 -14.57 -9.91 2.25
CA ARG A 71 -14.08 -8.77 1.46
C ARG A 71 -13.04 -7.94 2.22
N LEU A 72 -13.20 -7.80 3.54
CA LEU A 72 -12.21 -7.15 4.40
C LEU A 72 -10.90 -7.95 4.47
N ALA A 73 -10.97 -9.28 4.60
CA ALA A 73 -9.77 -10.13 4.56
C ALA A 73 -9.06 -10.03 3.20
N TYR A 74 -9.81 -10.00 2.09
CA TYR A 74 -9.25 -9.77 0.76
C TYR A 74 -8.59 -8.39 0.63
N ALA A 75 -9.21 -7.33 1.16
CA ALA A 75 -8.60 -5.99 1.15
C ALA A 75 -7.29 -5.96 1.95
N ARG A 76 -7.22 -6.65 3.08
CA ARG A 76 -5.98 -6.77 3.87
C ARG A 76 -4.91 -7.58 3.15
N SER A 77 -5.26 -8.68 2.48
CA SER A 77 -4.29 -9.44 1.69
C SER A 77 -3.74 -8.62 0.52
N ALA A 78 -4.61 -7.90 -0.20
CA ALA A 78 -4.17 -7.00 -1.26
C ALA A 78 -3.23 -5.89 -0.75
N MET A 79 -3.49 -5.35 0.45
CA MET A 79 -2.58 -4.37 1.07
C MET A 79 -1.26 -5.00 1.51
N ARG A 80 -1.27 -6.25 1.99
CA ARG A 80 -0.03 -6.98 2.30
C ARG A 80 0.86 -7.13 1.07
N ASP A 81 0.26 -7.47 -0.08
CA ASP A 81 0.99 -7.61 -1.33
C ASP A 81 1.52 -6.25 -1.80
N ALA A 82 0.69 -5.20 -1.77
CA ALA A 82 1.11 -3.85 -2.12
C ALA A 82 2.21 -3.28 -1.19
N LEU A 83 2.24 -3.66 0.09
CA LEU A 83 3.35 -3.30 1.00
C LEU A 83 4.69 -3.90 0.56
N ARG A 84 4.70 -5.12 -0.02
CA ARG A 84 5.94 -5.77 -0.51
C ARG A 84 6.53 -5.07 -1.71
N GLU A 85 5.67 -4.49 -2.56
CA GLU A 85 6.08 -3.82 -3.80
C GLU A 85 6.40 -2.33 -3.57
N MET A 86 6.11 -1.79 -2.39
CA MET A 86 6.26 -0.37 -2.10
C MET A 86 7.73 0.03 -1.96
N PRO A 87 8.17 1.15 -2.56
CA PRO A 87 9.54 1.60 -2.44
C PRO A 87 9.85 2.13 -1.04
N CYS A 88 11.01 1.74 -0.48
CA CYS A 88 11.55 2.31 0.75
C CYS A 88 11.61 3.85 0.70
N GLY A 89 11.33 4.47 1.83
CA GLY A 89 11.11 5.92 1.96
C GLY A 89 9.64 6.33 1.80
N SER A 90 8.77 5.44 1.31
CA SER A 90 7.32 5.67 1.36
C SER A 90 6.80 5.56 2.78
N LYS A 91 5.76 6.34 3.10
CA LYS A 91 5.08 6.34 4.38
C LYS A 91 3.64 5.87 4.25
N ILE A 92 3.20 5.00 5.15
CA ILE A 92 1.85 4.46 5.15
C ILE A 92 1.24 4.43 6.54
N GLY A 93 -0.03 4.81 6.62
CA GLY A 93 -0.83 4.80 7.83
C GLY A 93 -2.14 4.06 7.63
N TRP A 94 -2.70 3.58 8.73
CA TRP A 94 -3.94 2.82 8.75
C TRP A 94 -5.08 3.65 9.32
N ALA A 95 -6.26 3.44 8.76
CA ALA A 95 -7.50 3.97 9.28
C ALA A 95 -8.64 2.98 9.07
N VAL A 96 -9.69 3.12 9.87
CA VAL A 96 -10.92 2.34 9.71
C VAL A 96 -12.12 3.25 9.51
N PHE A 97 -13.11 2.76 8.78
CA PHE A 97 -14.33 3.49 8.43
C PHE A 97 -15.57 2.67 8.78
N ALA A 98 -16.51 3.32 9.50
CA ALA A 98 -17.87 2.84 9.67
C ALA A 98 -18.84 4.03 9.83
N ASP A 99 -20.07 3.87 9.37
CA ASP A 99 -21.08 4.93 9.29
C ASP A 99 -20.63 6.11 8.42
N TYR A 100 -20.13 7.19 9.01
CA TYR A 100 -19.62 8.36 8.27
C TYR A 100 -18.27 8.86 8.81
N ARG A 101 -17.69 8.16 9.78
CA ARG A 101 -16.46 8.56 10.46
C ARG A 101 -15.32 7.66 10.00
N VAL A 102 -14.14 8.26 9.86
CA VAL A 102 -12.90 7.49 9.78
C VAL A 102 -12.21 7.59 11.14
N MET A 103 -11.36 6.64 11.47
CA MET A 103 -10.52 6.74 12.65
C MET A 103 -9.12 6.27 12.25
N PRO A 104 -8.12 7.16 12.26
CA PRO A 104 -6.73 6.76 12.12
C PRO A 104 -6.37 5.79 13.26
N LEU A 105 -5.83 4.63 12.89
CA LEU A 105 -5.27 3.64 13.82
C LEU A 105 -3.75 3.81 13.92
N LEU A 106 -3.11 4.18 12.82
CA LEU A 106 -1.68 4.39 12.72
C LEU A 106 -1.42 5.58 11.80
N LEU A 107 -0.63 6.55 12.27
CA LEU A 107 -0.19 7.66 11.42
C LEU A 107 0.84 7.17 10.39
N PRO A 108 1.01 7.85 9.24
CA PRO A 108 1.95 7.43 8.21
C PRO A 108 3.39 7.28 8.71
N VAL A 109 3.88 6.04 8.80
CA VAL A 109 5.26 5.68 9.16
C VAL A 109 5.99 5.09 7.96
N GLU A 110 7.31 5.16 7.95
CA GLU A 110 8.12 4.68 6.82
C GLU A 110 8.09 3.15 6.73
N VAL A 111 7.88 2.64 5.50
CA VAL A 111 7.58 1.23 5.26
C VAL A 111 8.72 0.29 5.61
N CYS A 112 9.95 0.55 5.15
CA CYS A 112 11.03 -0.41 5.30
C CYS A 112 11.58 -0.50 6.73
N SER A 113 11.56 0.60 7.48
CA SER A 113 11.96 0.66 8.88
C SER A 113 10.93 0.08 9.85
N HIS A 114 9.66 -0.01 9.45
CA HIS A 114 8.55 -0.49 10.30
C HIS A 114 7.72 -1.59 9.62
N TYR A 115 8.34 -2.37 8.73
CA TYR A 115 7.62 -3.31 7.86
C TYR A 115 6.84 -4.36 8.65
N GLU A 116 7.47 -4.96 9.65
CA GLU A 116 6.86 -6.01 10.46
C GLU A 116 5.74 -5.47 11.34
N GLU A 117 5.90 -4.27 11.90
CA GLU A 117 4.87 -3.59 12.71
C GLU A 117 3.67 -3.18 11.84
N LEU A 118 3.92 -2.73 10.60
CA LEU A 118 2.89 -2.43 9.63
C LEU A 118 2.08 -3.67 9.26
N LEU A 119 2.74 -4.81 9.04
CA LEU A 119 2.06 -6.08 8.78
C LEU A 119 1.28 -6.57 10.01
N ALA A 120 1.89 -6.54 11.19
CA ALA A 120 1.27 -7.00 12.42
C ALA A 120 0.04 -6.16 12.79
N SER A 121 0.10 -4.84 12.59
CA SER A 121 -1.04 -3.95 12.80
C SER A 121 -2.13 -4.13 11.75
N LEU A 122 -1.77 -4.35 10.48
CA LEU A 122 -2.73 -4.69 9.41
C LEU A 122 -3.51 -5.97 9.74
N ASP A 123 -2.85 -6.99 10.31
CA ASP A 123 -3.49 -8.24 10.70
C ASP A 123 -4.54 -8.09 11.81
N ARG A 124 -4.43 -7.05 12.62
CA ARG A 124 -5.37 -6.78 13.71
C ARG A 124 -6.64 -6.09 13.24
N ILE A 125 -6.65 -5.48 12.05
CA ILE A 125 -7.83 -4.78 11.52
C ILE A 125 -8.93 -5.80 11.22
N ASP A 126 -10.04 -5.71 11.94
CA ASP A 126 -11.17 -6.63 11.78
C ASP A 126 -12.53 -5.96 12.01
N GLY A 127 -13.60 -6.68 11.70
CA GLY A 127 -14.98 -6.21 11.84
C GLY A 127 -15.46 -6.03 13.28
N ARG A 128 -14.68 -6.43 14.31
CA ARG A 128 -15.01 -6.21 15.73
C ARG A 128 -14.70 -4.78 16.19
N MET A 129 -13.86 -4.06 15.44
CA MET A 129 -13.61 -2.62 15.65
C MET A 129 -14.80 -1.73 15.25
N ARG A 130 -15.86 -2.33 14.70
CA ARG A 130 -17.03 -1.62 14.15
C ARG A 130 -17.87 -1.00 15.27
N TRP A 131 -18.07 0.32 15.20
CA TRP A 131 -19.01 1.04 16.08
C TRP A 131 -20.41 1.22 15.46
N ALA A 132 -20.60 0.94 14.16
CA ALA A 132 -21.87 1.13 13.47
C ALA A 132 -22.03 0.23 12.24
N ASN A 133 -23.28 -0.17 11.95
CA ASN A 133 -23.61 -1.05 10.82
C ASN A 133 -23.95 -0.33 9.51
N ALA A 134 -24.09 0.99 9.55
CA ALA A 134 -24.41 1.78 8.37
C ALA A 134 -23.13 2.25 7.67
N SER A 135 -23.29 2.70 6.43
CA SER A 135 -22.22 3.32 5.64
C SER A 135 -22.77 4.53 4.90
N ASN A 136 -21.99 5.60 4.86
CA ASN A 136 -22.19 6.79 4.06
C ASN A 136 -20.85 7.17 3.44
N ILE A 137 -20.55 6.55 2.31
CA ILE A 137 -19.24 6.65 1.65
C ILE A 137 -18.93 8.09 1.25
N GLY A 138 -19.93 8.86 0.80
CA GLY A 138 -19.72 10.27 0.44
C GLY A 138 -19.23 11.12 1.62
N LYS A 139 -19.86 10.96 2.79
CA LYS A 139 -19.41 11.64 4.01
C LYS A 139 -18.09 11.07 4.53
N GLY A 140 -17.95 9.74 4.48
CA GLY A 140 -16.73 9.03 4.86
C GLY A 140 -15.52 9.53 4.10
N MET A 141 -15.54 9.46 2.77
CA MET A 141 -14.47 9.93 1.89
C MET A 141 -14.08 11.38 2.15
N SER A 142 -15.08 12.27 2.25
CA SER A 142 -14.84 13.69 2.56
C SER A 142 -14.12 13.86 3.91
N TRP A 143 -14.47 13.03 4.89
CA TRP A 143 -13.86 13.04 6.20
C TRP A 143 -12.44 12.46 6.14
N THR A 144 -12.21 11.34 5.44
CA THR A 144 -10.87 10.76 5.22
C THR A 144 -9.90 11.75 4.59
N ILE A 145 -10.33 12.48 3.55
CA ILE A 145 -9.49 13.47 2.88
C ILE A 145 -9.10 14.60 3.84
N ARG A 146 -10.05 15.07 4.67
CA ARG A 146 -9.76 16.09 5.68
C ARG A 146 -8.77 15.56 6.72
N THR A 147 -8.96 14.33 7.19
CA THR A 147 -8.06 13.68 8.14
C THR A 147 -6.66 13.52 7.56
N ALA A 148 -6.53 13.04 6.33
CA ALA A 148 -5.25 12.91 5.64
C ALA A 148 -4.52 14.26 5.51
N ARG A 149 -5.24 15.32 5.08
CA ARG A 149 -4.68 16.66 4.98
C ARG A 149 -4.26 17.26 6.34
N ALA A 150 -4.97 16.91 7.40
CA ALA A 150 -4.63 17.34 8.76
C ALA A 150 -3.38 16.64 9.31
N ILE A 151 -3.06 15.44 8.80
CA ILE A 151 -1.82 14.73 9.12
C ILE A 151 -0.64 15.31 8.34
N ASP A 152 -0.75 15.35 7.01
CA ASP A 152 0.24 15.97 6.13
C ASP A 152 -0.40 16.33 4.78
N PRO A 153 -0.13 17.52 4.20
CA PRO A 153 -0.75 17.98 2.95
C PRO A 153 -0.51 17.07 1.73
N ASN A 154 0.58 16.30 1.72
CA ASN A 154 0.94 15.38 0.64
C ASN A 154 0.39 13.96 0.85
N THR A 155 -0.30 13.70 1.96
CA THR A 155 -0.92 12.40 2.23
C THR A 155 -2.06 12.14 1.25
N ARG A 156 -1.90 11.09 0.44
CA ARG A 156 -2.93 10.56 -0.46
C ARG A 156 -3.78 9.54 0.29
N VAL A 157 -5.04 9.43 -0.10
CA VAL A 157 -5.99 8.50 0.54
C VAL A 157 -6.23 7.30 -0.36
N VAL A 158 -6.18 6.11 0.23
CA VAL A 158 -6.70 4.87 -0.36
C VAL A 158 -7.87 4.42 0.49
N PHE A 159 -9.00 4.07 -0.13
CA PHE A 159 -10.22 3.71 0.58
C PHE A 159 -10.76 2.39 0.07
N PHE A 160 -10.68 1.34 0.89
CA PHE A 160 -11.19 0.01 0.56
C PHE A 160 -12.64 -0.12 1.03
N THR A 161 -13.57 -0.31 0.09
CA THR A 161 -15.02 -0.45 0.35
C THR A 161 -15.68 -1.25 -0.76
N ASP A 162 -16.82 -1.89 -0.47
CA ASP A 162 -17.67 -2.57 -1.44
C ASP A 162 -18.65 -1.61 -2.17
N GLY A 163 -18.53 -0.31 -1.92
CA GLY A 163 -19.38 0.71 -2.54
C GLY A 163 -20.82 0.73 -2.00
N ARG A 164 -21.15 -0.12 -1.02
CA ARG A 164 -22.47 -0.13 -0.41
C ARG A 164 -22.58 1.09 0.49
N SER A 165 -23.38 2.07 0.08
CA SER A 165 -23.83 3.17 0.94
C SER A 165 -25.29 2.96 1.30
N ARG A 166 -25.71 3.37 2.50
CA ARG A 166 -27.13 3.45 2.85
C ARG A 166 -27.83 4.34 1.81
N ARG A 167 -28.67 3.75 0.95
CA ARG A 167 -29.37 4.46 -0.12
C ARG A 167 -30.27 5.53 0.48
N ARG A 168 -29.88 6.81 0.40
CA ARG A 168 -30.78 7.94 0.74
C ARG A 168 -31.95 8.08 -0.25
N CYS A 169 -31.80 7.64 -1.50
CA CYS A 169 -32.88 7.78 -2.50
C CYS A 169 -34.04 6.80 -2.36
N ALA A 170 -33.94 5.77 -1.51
CA ALA A 170 -35.09 4.89 -1.23
C ALA A 170 -36.08 5.54 -0.23
N THR A 171 -35.62 6.50 0.58
CA THR A 171 -36.39 7.06 1.69
C THR A 171 -36.64 8.57 1.59
N ALA A 172 -36.05 9.26 0.60
CA ALA A 172 -36.27 10.70 0.38
C ALA A 172 -37.35 10.96 -0.71
N PRO A 173 -38.44 11.69 -0.39
CA PRO A 173 -39.51 12.03 -1.36
C PRO A 173 -39.02 12.82 -2.58
N SER A 174 -37.89 13.53 -2.47
CA SER A 174 -37.31 14.36 -3.53
C SER A 174 -36.79 13.54 -4.72
N CYS A 175 -36.45 12.26 -4.52
CA CYS A 175 -35.90 11.39 -5.57
C CYS A 175 -37.02 10.80 -6.48
N ARG A 176 -38.31 11.01 -6.15
CA ARG A 176 -39.47 10.55 -6.96
C ARG A 176 -39.84 11.51 -8.10
N ARG A 177 -39.37 12.76 -8.09
CA ARG A 177 -39.76 13.78 -9.10
C ARG A 177 -39.02 13.71 -10.43
N SER A 178 -37.89 13.00 -10.53
CA SER A 178 -37.13 12.92 -11.78
C SER A 178 -37.59 11.82 -12.74
N ARG A 179 -38.60 11.02 -12.38
CA ARG A 179 -39.08 9.91 -13.22
C ARG A 179 -40.38 10.20 -14.01
N THR A 180 -40.92 11.41 -13.87
CA THR A 180 -42.10 11.87 -14.63
C THR A 180 -41.79 13.16 -15.38
N SER A 181 -40.75 13.17 -16.21
CA SER A 181 -40.67 14.14 -17.30
C SER A 181 -41.75 13.77 -18.33
N ARG A 182 -42.86 14.51 -18.29
CA ARG A 182 -43.89 14.54 -19.33
C ARG A 182 -43.20 14.75 -20.69
N PRO A 183 -43.64 14.10 -21.79
CA PRO A 183 -43.09 14.43 -23.10
C PRO A 183 -43.43 15.88 -23.42
N ALA A 184 -42.40 16.67 -23.76
CA ALA A 184 -42.54 18.06 -24.17
C ALA A 184 -43.42 18.12 -25.42
N ARG A 185 -44.59 18.77 -25.31
CA ARG A 185 -45.34 19.25 -26.48
C ARG A 185 -44.60 20.47 -27.01
N TRP A 186 -44.04 20.33 -28.20
CA TRP A 186 -43.64 21.47 -29.03
C TRP A 186 -44.90 22.15 -29.56
N ALA A 187 -45.03 23.44 -29.28
CA ALA A 187 -46.08 24.29 -29.84
C ALA A 187 -45.66 24.71 -31.25
N ALA A 188 -46.57 24.48 -32.21
CA ALA A 188 -46.61 25.22 -33.46
C ALA A 188 -47.40 26.50 -33.23
N GLY A 189 -46.89 27.63 -33.72
CA GLY A 189 -47.46 28.96 -33.65
C GLY A 189 -46.45 29.96 -34.15
#